data_AF-A0A7Z9J3V0-F1
#
_entry.id   AF-A0A7Z9J3V0-F1
#
_cell.length_a   1.000
_cell.length_b   1.000
_cell.length_c   1.000
_cell.angle_alpha   90.00
_cell.angle_beta   90.00
_cell.angle_gamma   90.00
#
_symmetry.space_group_name_H-M   'P 1'
#
loop_
_entity.id
_entity.type
_entity.pdbx_description
1 polymer ?
#
loop_
_entity_poly.entity_id
_entity_poly.type
_entity_poly.pdbx_seq_one_letter_code
_entity_poly.pdbx_strand_id
1 'polypeptide(L)' 'MAKRFLAEIGVEYSEVNIEEEGMSRKDLQALTGGSTVPQIIVNEKPIGGYESMMALVQSGELTFD' A
#
# COMPACT_ATOMS: atom_id res chain seq x y z
N MET A 1 -6.08 6.63 -4.78
CA MET A 1 -5.19 6.49 -5.96
C MET A 1 -4.70 5.05 -6.10
N ALA A 2 -4.03 4.48 -5.08
CA ALA A 2 -3.54 3.09 -5.12
C ALA A 2 -4.60 2.06 -5.57
N LYS A 3 -5.74 1.97 -4.87
CA LYS A 3 -6.84 1.05 -5.23
C LYS A 3 -7.31 1.19 -6.68
N ARG A 4 -7.42 2.43 -7.17
CA ARG A 4 -7.88 2.73 -8.53
C ARG A 4 -6.88 2.21 -9.56
N PHE A 5 -5.60 2.50 -9.35
CA PHE A 5 -4.51 2.01 -10.19
C PHE A 5 -4.49 0.48 -10.23
N LEU A 6 -4.52 -0.18 -9.07
CA LEU A 6 -4.53 -1.65 -8.98
C LEU A 6 -5.74 -2.27 -9.71
N ALA A 7 -6.92 -1.67 -9.56
CA ALA A 7 -8.12 -2.09 -10.29
C ALA A 7 -7.99 -1.87 -11.82
N GLU A 8 -7.39 -0.75 -12.26
CA GLU A 8 -7.15 -0.46 -13.68
C GLU A 8 -6.22 -1.50 -14.33
N ILE A 9 -5.24 -2.03 -13.58
CA ILE A 9 -4.31 -3.07 -14.07
C ILE A 9 -4.77 -4.50 -13.73
N GLY A 10 -5.94 -4.68 -13.14
CA GLY A 10 -6.52 -6.00 -12.84
C GLY A 10 -5.81 -6.78 -11.71
N VAL A 11 -5.11 -6.07 -10.81
CA VAL A 11 -4.39 -6.69 -9.70
C VAL A 11 -5.32 -6.90 -8.52
N GLU A 12 -5.38 -8.14 -8.04
CA GLU A 12 -6.06 -8.48 -6.81
C GLU A 12 -5.26 -8.00 -5.60
N TYR A 13 -5.97 -7.48 -4.60
CA TYR A 13 -5.38 -7.06 -3.33
C TYR A 13 -6.35 -7.31 -2.19
N SER A 14 -5.81 -7.50 -1.00
CA SER A 14 -6.59 -7.43 0.24
C SER A 14 -6.61 -6.00 0.73
N GLU A 15 -7.79 -5.55 1.17
CA GLU A 15 -7.95 -4.24 1.80
C GLU A 15 -8.03 -4.40 3.31
N VAL A 16 -7.27 -3.56 4.03
CA VAL A 16 -7.39 -3.40 5.48
C VAL A 16 -7.86 -1.97 5.75
N ASN A 17 -9.10 -1.82 6.24
CA ASN A 17 -9.60 -0.54 6.68
C ASN A 17 -9.22 -0.32 8.16
N ILE A 18 -8.24 0.55 8.40
CA ILE A 18 -7.72 0.80 9.75
C ILE A 18 -8.78 1.31 10.74
N GLU A 19 -9.84 1.97 10.26
CA GLU A 19 -10.91 2.48 11.12
C GLU A 19 -11.81 1.34 11.62
N GLU A 20 -12.11 0.38 10.73
CA GLU A 20 -12.87 -0.83 11.08
C GLU A 20 -12.07 -1.75 12.01
N GLU A 21 -10.76 -1.82 11.83
CA GLU A 21 -9.83 -2.56 12.69
C GLU A 21 -9.51 -1.85 14.02
N GLY A 22 -10.02 -0.63 14.25
CA GLY A 22 -9.73 0.16 15.44
C GLY A 22 -8.25 0.57 15.57
N MET A 23 -7.51 0.57 14.46
CA MET A 23 -6.08 0.85 14.40
C MET A 23 -5.82 2.36 14.32
N SER A 24 -4.94 2.87 15.18
CA SER A 24 -4.56 4.28 15.18
C SER A 24 -3.54 4.60 14.08
N ARG A 25 -3.34 5.89 13.79
CA ARG A 25 -2.27 6.34 12.89
C ARG A 25 -0.86 5.97 13.39
N LYS A 26 -0.70 5.83 14.71
CA LYS A 26 0.56 5.40 15.33
C LYS A 26 0.80 3.91 15.09
N ASP A 27 -0.25 3.09 15.18
CA ASP A 27 -0.16 1.66 14.89
C ASP A 27 0.14 1.42 13.41
N LEU A 28 -0.51 2.18 12.52
CA LEU A 28 -0.18 2.18 11.09
C LEU A 28 1.29 2.53 10.86
N GLN A 29 1.80 3.59 11.49
CA GLN A 29 3.21 3.96 11.38
C GLN A 29 4.16 2.88 11.94
N ALA A 30 3.80 2.22 13.03
CA ALA A 30 4.59 1.12 13.57
C ALA A 30 4.62 -0.09 12.63
N LEU A 31 3.51 -0.36 11.93
CA LEU A 31 3.37 -1.47 10.99
C LEU A 31 4.06 -1.20 9.65
N THR A 32 3.92 0.02 9.10
CA THR A 32 4.32 0.31 7.72
C THR A 32 5.44 1.35 7.57
N GLY A 33 5.79 2.02 8.66
CA GLY A 33 6.70 3.18 8.66
C GLY A 33 6.03 4.52 8.30
N GLY A 34 4.77 4.51 7.84
CA GLY A 34 4.03 5.70 7.43
C GLY A 34 2.75 5.94 8.24
N SER A 35 2.41 7.21 8.51
CA SER A 35 1.23 7.57 9.31
C SER A 35 0.00 7.96 8.48
N THR A 36 0.10 7.97 7.14
CA THR A 36 -0.97 8.42 6.23
C THR A 36 -1.48 7.27 5.38
N VAL A 37 -2.78 7.26 5.08
CA VAL A 37 -3.34 6.31 4.11
C VAL A 37 -3.27 6.89 2.68
N PRO A 38 -3.04 6.06 1.65
CA PRO A 38 -2.82 4.62 1.72
C PRO A 38 -1.38 4.26 2.16
N GLN A 39 -1.23 3.08 2.77
CA GLN A 39 0.04 2.38 2.92
C GLN A 39 -0.08 1.03 2.20
N ILE A 40 0.97 0.61 1.51
CA ILE A 40 1.01 -0.61 0.71
C ILE A 40 2.05 -1.56 1.30
N ILE A 41 1.66 -2.82 1.43
CA ILE A 41 2.51 -3.94 1.83
C ILE A 41 2.48 -4.95 0.69
N VAL A 42 3.66 -5.40 0.24
CA VAL A 42 3.81 -6.43 -0.79
C VAL A 42 4.71 -7.52 -0.21
N ASN A 43 4.28 -8.78 -0.24
CA ASN A 43 5.02 -9.92 0.33
C ASN A 43 5.48 -9.63 1.78
N GLU A 44 4.55 -9.19 2.63
CA GLU A 44 4.79 -8.82 4.04
C GLU A 44 5.76 -7.65 4.26
N LYS A 45 6.25 -7.02 3.19
CA LYS A 45 7.16 -5.88 3.24
C LYS A 45 6.40 -4.58 3.00
N PRO A 46 6.40 -3.63 3.96
CA PRO A 46 5.91 -2.28 3.70
C PRO A 46 6.75 -1.60 2.62
N ILE A 47 6.09 -1.08 1.59
CA ILE A 47 6.74 -0.34 0.51
C ILE A 47 6.41 1.16 0.54
N GLY A 48 5.60 1.59 1.52
CA GLY A 48 5.23 2.99 1.73
C GLY A 48 3.87 3.34 1.14
N GLY A 49 3.71 4.60 0.74
CA GLY A 49 2.47 5.12 0.19
C GLY A 49 2.32 4.91 -1.31
N TYR A 50 1.29 5.52 -1.89
CA TYR A 50 1.02 5.44 -3.33
C TYR A 50 2.21 5.90 -4.19
N GLU A 51 2.86 7.01 -3.83
CA GLU A 51 4.02 7.53 -4.57
C GLU A 51 5.18 6.55 -4.57
N SER A 52 5.48 5.92 -3.42
CA SER A 52 6.52 4.90 -3.29
C SER A 52 6.22 3.68 -4.14
N MET A 53 4.97 3.20 -4.14
CA MET A 53 4.53 2.12 -5.01
C MET A 53 4.73 2.48 -6.49
N MET A 54 4.30 3.67 -6.92
CA MET A 54 4.45 4.11 -8.30
C MET A 54 5.92 4.27 -8.71
N ALA A 55 6.80 4.73 -7.82
CA ALA A 55 8.22 4.84 -8.09
C ALA A 55 8.85 3.46 -8.38
N LEU A 56 8.48 2.43 -7.60
CA LEU A 56 8.94 1.05 -7.82
C LEU A 56 8.39 0.44 -9.11
N VAL A 57 7.14 0.74 -9.45
CA VAL A 57 6.55 0.31 -10.73
C VAL A 57 7.27 0.96 -11.91
N GLN A 58 7.56 2.26 -11.81
CA GLN A 58 8.27 3.00 -12.86
C GLN A 58 9.73 2.57 -13.01
N SER A 59 10.40 2.18 -11.91
CA SER A 59 11.76 1.65 -11.97
C SER A 59 11.83 0.19 -12.45
N GLY A 60 10.70 -0.51 -12.46
CA GLY A 60 10.62 -1.95 -12.77
C GLY A 60 11.03 -2.85 -11.59
N GLU A 61 11.22 -2.29 -10.39
CA GLU A 61 11.49 -3.07 -9.16
C GLU A 61 10.23 -3.73 -8.59
N LEU A 62 9.04 -3.24 -8.96
CA LEU A 62 7.76 -3.84 -8.65
C LEU A 62 6.95 -4.04 -9.92
N THR A 63 6.61 -5.29 -10.21
CA THR A 63 5.74 -5.67 -11.33
C THR A 63 4.58 -6.53 -10.82
N PHE A 64 3.54 -6.68 -11.63
CA PHE A 64 2.25 -7.27 -11.23
C PHE A 64 1.76 -8.33 -12.23
N ASP A 65 2.69 -9.12 -12.74
CA ASP A 65 2.54 -10.16 -13.76
C ASP A 65 1.69 -11.36 -13.30
#